data_AF-A0A2H9SWP1-F1
#
_entry.id   AF-A0A2H9SWP1-F1
#
_cell.length_a   1.000
_cell.length_b   1.000
_cell.length_c   1.000
_cell.angle_alpha   90.00
_cell.angle_beta   90.00
_cell.angle_gamma   90.00
#
_symmetry.space_group_name_H-M   'P 1'
#
loop_
_entity.id
_entity.type
_entity.pdbx_description
1 polymer ?
#
loop_
_entity_poly.entity_id
_entity_poly.type
_entity_poly.pdbx_seq_one_letter_code
_entity_poly.pdbx_strand_id
1 'polypeptide(L)'
;MFTQFPLFRSHLDLAHQYWTILVRPGDTVIDATCGNGHDTLKLAQLALHSDQGQVIGIDLQEQSLLATNARLMEHLSPDLLRRVQLICSCHSSFPDIPPKSVRLIVYNLGYLPKGDKSRTTRAKTTIESLQAAFPLLMPGGVICVTCYPGHEEGEKEEKAVLDFVRGLDPHEWCCTYQQWMNRQKAPGLLLIQRQES
;
A
#
# COMPACT_ATOMS: atom_id res chain seq x y z
N MET A 1 -0.75 11.18 34.07
CA MET A 1 -1.25 11.62 32.75
C MET A 1 -0.03 11.91 31.88
N PHE A 2 0.47 10.91 31.14
CA PHE A 2 1.65 11.13 30.30
C PHE A 2 1.21 11.88 29.05
N THR A 3 1.76 13.07 28.87
CA THR A 3 1.66 13.85 27.63
C THR A 3 2.23 13.02 26.49
N GLN A 4 1.37 12.54 25.60
CA GLN A 4 1.74 11.78 24.42
C GLN A 4 2.27 12.78 23.37
N PHE A 5 3.59 12.89 23.23
CA PHE A 5 4.21 13.80 22.26
C PHE A 5 3.81 13.36 20.83
N PRO A 6 2.99 14.14 20.10
CA PRO A 6 2.33 13.63 18.89
C PRO A 6 3.22 13.65 17.65
N LEU A 7 4.41 14.26 17.72
CA LEU A 7 5.22 14.63 16.56
C LEU A 7 5.93 13.43 15.89
N PHE A 8 6.28 12.41 16.65
CA PHE A 8 7.15 11.30 16.20
C PHE A 8 6.41 9.96 16.21
N ARG A 9 5.32 9.88 15.44
CA ARG A 9 4.54 8.66 15.27
C ARG A 9 5.22 7.69 14.29
N SER A 10 4.72 6.45 14.22
CA SER A 10 5.27 5.43 13.33
C SER A 10 5.05 5.80 11.85
N HIS A 11 5.80 5.16 10.94
CA HIS A 11 5.58 5.30 9.50
C HIS A 11 4.16 4.87 9.09
N LEU A 12 3.57 3.90 9.79
CA LEU A 12 2.18 3.47 9.58
C LEU A 12 1.19 4.58 9.94
N ASP A 13 1.38 5.23 11.10
CA ASP A 13 0.52 6.34 11.51
C ASP A 13 0.55 7.48 10.48
N LEU A 14 1.75 7.78 9.97
CA LEU A 14 1.95 8.81 8.96
C LEU A 14 1.31 8.44 7.62
N ALA A 15 1.48 7.18 7.17
CA ALA A 15 0.80 6.66 5.99
C ALA A 15 -0.72 6.77 6.13
N HIS A 16 -1.28 6.32 7.25
CA HIS A 16 -2.71 6.37 7.53
C HIS A 16 -3.27 7.80 7.57
N GLN A 17 -2.47 8.79 8.02
CA GLN A 17 -2.84 10.20 7.96
C GLN A 17 -2.95 10.68 6.50
N TYR A 18 -1.97 10.37 5.66
CA TYR A 18 -2.06 10.70 4.23
C TYR A 18 -3.26 10.02 3.56
N TRP A 19 -3.51 8.74 3.86
CA TRP A 19 -4.65 8.01 3.28
C TRP A 19 -5.98 8.61 3.72
N THR A 20 -6.09 9.06 4.97
CA THR A 20 -7.32 9.68 5.50
C THR A 20 -7.61 11.04 4.83
N ILE A 21 -6.57 11.77 4.42
CA ILE A 21 -6.72 13.04 3.68
C ILE A 21 -7.09 12.77 2.22
N LEU A 22 -6.50 11.72 1.63
CA LEU A 22 -6.59 11.43 0.21
C LEU A 22 -7.87 10.68 -0.19
N VAL A 23 -8.19 9.60 0.51
CA VAL A 23 -9.22 8.63 0.12
C VAL A 23 -10.58 9.17 0.51
N ARG A 24 -11.51 9.13 -0.44
CA ARG A 24 -12.91 9.50 -0.23
C ARG A 24 -13.82 8.28 -0.31
N PRO A 25 -14.97 8.32 0.38
CA PRO A 25 -16.06 7.38 0.16
C PRO A 25 -16.38 7.24 -1.34
N GLY A 26 -16.37 6.01 -1.84
CA GLY A 26 -16.60 5.71 -3.24
C GLY A 26 -15.35 5.45 -4.07
N ASP A 27 -14.16 5.73 -3.56
CA ASP A 27 -12.91 5.49 -4.29
C ASP A 27 -12.62 3.98 -4.44
N THR A 28 -11.87 3.64 -5.49
CA THR A 28 -11.23 2.32 -5.62
C THR A 28 -9.83 2.39 -5.03
N VAL A 29 -9.51 1.47 -4.12
CA VAL A 29 -8.21 1.40 -3.43
C VAL A 29 -7.66 -0.02 -3.46
N ILE A 30 -6.33 -0.15 -3.48
CA ILE A 30 -5.65 -1.44 -3.56
C ILE A 30 -4.64 -1.58 -2.44
N ASP A 31 -4.69 -2.69 -1.73
CA ASP A 31 -3.62 -3.18 -0.86
C ASP A 31 -2.86 -4.27 -1.63
N ALA A 32 -1.68 -3.94 -2.14
CA ALA A 32 -0.89 -4.85 -2.96
C ALA A 32 -0.14 -5.90 -2.12
N THR A 33 -0.19 -5.83 -0.78
CA THR A 33 0.55 -6.72 0.13
C THR A 33 -0.23 -6.91 1.43
N CYS A 34 -1.40 -7.54 1.35
CA CYS A 34 -2.39 -7.51 2.43
C CYS A 34 -1.90 -8.09 3.76
N GLY A 35 -1.11 -9.15 3.73
CA GLY A 35 -0.61 -9.82 4.92
C GLY A 35 -1.74 -10.18 5.90
N ASN A 36 -1.73 -9.58 7.08
CA ASN A 36 -2.74 -9.81 8.12
C ASN A 36 -3.99 -8.89 8.01
N GLY A 37 -4.11 -8.13 6.92
CA GLY A 37 -5.29 -7.34 6.57
C GLY A 37 -5.49 -6.03 7.32
N HIS A 38 -4.47 -5.53 8.04
CA HIS A 38 -4.60 -4.29 8.80
C HIS A 38 -4.81 -3.07 7.90
N ASP A 39 -3.98 -2.94 6.85
CA ASP A 39 -4.10 -1.85 5.90
C ASP A 39 -5.30 -2.05 4.98
N THR A 40 -5.59 -3.28 4.57
CA THR A 40 -6.82 -3.63 3.84
C THR A 40 -8.07 -3.17 4.60
N LEU A 41 -8.15 -3.40 5.92
CA LEU A 41 -9.25 -2.93 6.76
C LEU A 41 -9.29 -1.41 6.84
N LYS A 42 -8.15 -0.75 7.04
CA LYS A 42 -8.09 0.72 7.09
C LYS A 42 -8.56 1.34 5.77
N LEU A 43 -8.14 0.79 4.64
CA LEU A 43 -8.58 1.18 3.31
C LEU A 43 -10.09 0.97 3.13
N ALA A 44 -10.62 -0.17 3.57
CA ALA A 44 -12.06 -0.44 3.53
C ALA A 44 -12.88 0.57 4.35
N GLN A 45 -12.41 0.93 5.54
CA GLN A 45 -13.05 1.94 6.38
C GLN A 45 -13.05 3.35 5.77
N LEU A 46 -12.08 3.66 4.90
CA LEU A 46 -11.98 4.96 4.23
C LEU A 46 -12.79 5.01 2.92
N ALA A 47 -12.68 3.96 2.10
CA ALA A 47 -13.20 3.95 0.75
C ALA A 47 -14.64 3.44 0.64
N LEU A 48 -15.02 2.45 1.46
CA LEU A 48 -16.33 1.81 1.33
C LEU A 48 -17.40 2.61 2.07
N HIS A 49 -18.44 3.00 1.34
CA HIS A 49 -19.59 3.68 1.93
C HIS A 49 -20.87 3.33 1.19
N SER A 50 -21.83 2.76 1.91
CA SER A 50 -23.10 2.30 1.32
C SER A 50 -22.85 1.34 0.14
N ASP A 51 -23.22 1.74 -1.08
CA ASP A 51 -23.06 0.98 -2.31
C ASP A 51 -21.92 1.49 -3.21
N GLN A 52 -21.01 2.31 -2.68
CA GLN A 52 -19.90 2.91 -3.42
C GLN A 52 -18.55 2.41 -2.90
N GLY A 53 -17.55 2.43 -3.78
CA GLY A 53 -16.17 2.08 -3.48
C GLY A 53 -15.85 0.61 -3.69
N GLN A 54 -14.55 0.34 -3.82
CA GLN A 54 -14.01 -1.00 -3.99
C GLN A 54 -12.65 -1.12 -3.33
N VAL A 55 -12.41 -2.24 -2.66
CA VAL A 55 -11.08 -2.59 -2.12
C VAL A 55 -10.59 -3.84 -2.80
N ILE A 56 -9.37 -3.78 -3.32
CA ILE A 56 -8.70 -4.96 -3.87
C ILE A 56 -7.52 -5.29 -2.96
N GLY A 57 -7.48 -6.51 -2.44
CA GLY A 57 -6.39 -7.01 -1.65
C GLY A 57 -5.62 -8.10 -2.39
N ILE A 58 -4.31 -7.95 -2.51
CA ILE A 58 -3.43 -8.92 -3.19
C ILE A 58 -2.39 -9.43 -2.19
N ASP A 59 -2.18 -10.75 -2.19
CA ASP A 59 -1.07 -11.38 -1.49
C ASP A 59 -0.70 -12.70 -2.17
N LEU A 60 0.59 -13.06 -2.14
CA LEU A 60 1.08 -14.32 -2.72
C LEU A 60 0.72 -15.54 -1.85
N GLN A 61 0.35 -15.32 -0.59
CA GLN A 61 0.08 -16.40 0.36
C GLN A 61 -1.42 -16.51 0.64
N GLU A 62 -2.00 -17.69 0.38
CA GLU A 62 -3.41 -17.98 0.72
C GLU A 62 -3.70 -17.72 2.21
N GLN A 63 -2.75 -18.05 3.10
CA GLN A 63 -2.88 -17.79 4.53
C GLN A 63 -3.07 -16.30 4.86
N SER A 64 -2.36 -15.41 4.16
CA SER A 64 -2.53 -13.96 4.31
C SER A 64 -3.96 -13.54 3.92
N LEU A 65 -4.51 -14.13 2.85
CA LEU A 65 -5.88 -13.82 2.43
C LEU A 65 -6.91 -14.34 3.41
N LEU A 66 -6.72 -15.53 3.98
CA LEU A 66 -7.60 -16.06 5.03
C LEU A 66 -7.58 -15.16 6.27
N ALA A 67 -6.40 -14.73 6.71
CA ALA A 67 -6.25 -13.81 7.84
C ALA A 67 -6.90 -12.45 7.56
N THR A 68 -6.69 -11.92 6.35
CA THR A 68 -7.29 -10.67 5.88
C THR A 68 -8.80 -10.77 5.84
N ASN A 69 -9.35 -11.85 5.26
CA ASN A 69 -10.79 -12.08 5.20
C ASN A 69 -11.41 -12.20 6.59
N ALA A 70 -10.79 -12.95 7.50
CA ALA A 70 -11.27 -13.09 8.88
C ALA A 70 -11.34 -11.74 9.60
N ARG A 71 -10.28 -10.91 9.45
CA ARG A 71 -10.26 -9.54 10.01
C ARG A 71 -11.35 -8.67 9.40
N LEU A 72 -11.56 -8.71 8.10
CA LEU A 72 -12.61 -7.92 7.45
C LEU A 72 -14.00 -8.35 7.93
N MET A 73 -14.26 -9.66 8.07
CA MET A 73 -15.53 -10.18 8.57
C MET A 73 -15.86 -9.75 10.00
N GLU A 74 -14.84 -9.54 10.85
CA GLU A 74 -15.03 -9.06 12.22
C GLU A 74 -15.47 -7.58 12.26
N HIS A 75 -15.11 -6.79 11.25
CA HIS A 75 -15.24 -5.33 11.29
C HIS A 75 -16.19 -4.73 10.25
N LEU A 76 -16.56 -5.46 9.21
CA LEU A 76 -17.40 -4.97 8.11
C LEU A 76 -18.73 -5.72 8.02
N SER A 77 -19.77 -5.01 7.58
CA SER A 77 -21.06 -5.64 7.28
C SER A 77 -20.97 -6.51 6.02
N PRO A 78 -21.86 -7.51 5.86
CA PRO A 78 -21.91 -8.35 4.65
C PRO A 78 -22.04 -7.55 3.35
N ASP A 79 -22.70 -6.40 3.37
CA ASP A 79 -22.88 -5.56 2.19
C ASP A 79 -21.58 -4.89 1.76
N LEU A 80 -20.77 -4.43 2.72
CA LEU A 80 -19.45 -3.85 2.45
C LEU A 80 -18.44 -4.94 2.05
N LEU A 81 -18.51 -6.13 2.65
CA LEU A 81 -17.63 -7.25 2.30
C LEU A 81 -17.74 -7.64 0.83
N ARG A 82 -18.92 -7.54 0.22
CA ARG A 82 -19.11 -7.81 -1.23
C ARG A 82 -18.34 -6.84 -2.14
N ARG A 83 -17.84 -5.72 -1.60
CA ARG A 83 -17.01 -4.72 -2.31
C ARG A 83 -15.52 -4.95 -2.12
N VAL A 84 -15.13 -5.99 -1.38
CA VAL A 84 -13.74 -6.38 -1.20
C VAL A 84 -13.44 -7.60 -2.08
N GLN A 85 -12.39 -7.49 -2.90
CA GLN A 85 -11.87 -8.59 -3.70
C GLN A 85 -10.49 -8.99 -3.18
N LEU A 86 -10.33 -10.24 -2.75
CA LEU A 86 -9.04 -10.79 -2.32
C LEU A 86 -8.48 -11.72 -3.39
N ILE A 87 -7.22 -11.52 -3.76
CA ILE A 87 -6.58 -12.19 -4.89
C ILE A 87 -5.28 -12.86 -4.44
N CYS A 88 -5.21 -14.18 -4.65
CA CYS A 88 -4.00 -14.96 -4.38
C CYS A 88 -3.07 -14.90 -5.58
N SER A 89 -2.19 -13.90 -5.60
CA SER A 89 -1.28 -13.67 -6.71
C SER A 89 -0.06 -12.86 -6.27
N CYS A 90 0.97 -12.82 -7.10
CA CYS A 90 2.02 -11.84 -6.91
C CYS A 90 1.46 -10.43 -7.13
N HIS A 91 1.93 -9.45 -6.36
CA HIS A 91 1.56 -8.04 -6.52
C HIS A 91 1.96 -7.47 -7.90
N SER A 92 2.84 -8.12 -8.65
CA SER A 92 3.13 -7.77 -10.04
C SER A 92 2.02 -8.15 -11.03
N SER A 93 1.01 -8.90 -10.59
CA SER A 93 -0.10 -9.39 -11.42
C SER A 93 -1.44 -8.84 -10.91
N PHE A 94 -1.74 -7.60 -11.32
CA PHE A 94 -3.03 -6.98 -11.05
C PHE A 94 -4.16 -7.69 -11.83
N PRO A 95 -5.39 -7.74 -11.29
CA PRO A 95 -6.55 -8.12 -12.08
C PRO A 95 -6.83 -7.07 -13.17
N ASP A 96 -7.82 -7.35 -14.03
CA ASP A 96 -8.30 -6.35 -14.98
C ASP A 96 -8.96 -5.19 -14.22
N ILE A 97 -8.30 -4.03 -14.24
CA ILE A 97 -8.72 -2.81 -13.55
C ILE A 97 -8.75 -1.70 -14.59
N PRO A 98 -9.84 -0.92 -14.69
CA PRO A 98 -9.90 0.18 -15.64
C PRO A 98 -8.76 1.19 -15.42
N PRO A 99 -8.11 1.68 -16.48
CA PRO A 99 -7.07 2.70 -16.33
C PRO A 99 -7.65 3.97 -15.70
N LYS A 100 -6.81 4.69 -14.95
CA LYS A 100 -7.18 5.95 -14.28
C LYS A 100 -8.41 5.86 -13.35
N SER A 101 -8.61 4.73 -12.68
CA SER A 101 -9.75 4.48 -11.79
C SER A 101 -9.39 4.35 -10.31
N VAL A 102 -8.10 4.21 -9.99
CA VAL A 102 -7.64 3.90 -8.64
C VAL A 102 -7.14 5.16 -7.94
N ARG A 103 -7.63 5.41 -6.72
CA ARG A 103 -7.21 6.54 -5.89
C ARG A 103 -5.90 6.27 -5.17
N LEU A 104 -5.78 5.09 -4.56
CA LEU A 104 -4.66 4.74 -3.69
C LEU A 104 -4.25 3.29 -3.89
N ILE A 105 -2.96 3.07 -4.07
CA ILE A 105 -2.34 1.73 -4.06
C ILE A 105 -1.29 1.71 -2.96
N VAL A 106 -1.37 0.72 -2.06
CA VAL A 106 -0.49 0.59 -0.90
C VAL A 106 0.40 -0.63 -1.04
N TYR A 107 1.68 -0.47 -0.71
CA TYR A 107 2.66 -1.53 -0.59
C TYR A 107 3.32 -1.46 0.79
N ASN A 108 3.40 -2.59 1.48
CA ASN A 108 4.26 -2.81 2.64
C ASN A 108 5.27 -3.89 2.27
N LEU A 109 6.47 -3.47 1.92
CA LEU A 109 7.51 -4.36 1.44
C LEU A 109 8.09 -5.20 2.58
N GLY A 110 8.77 -6.29 2.22
CA GLY A 110 9.36 -7.25 3.16
C GLY A 110 8.51 -8.51 3.30
N TYR A 111 8.55 -9.09 4.51
CA TYR A 111 7.89 -10.35 4.85
C TYR A 111 6.81 -10.15 5.91
N LEU A 112 5.87 -11.10 5.97
CA LEU A 112 4.82 -11.13 6.99
C LEU A 112 5.43 -11.21 8.40
N PRO A 113 5.02 -10.36 9.35
CA PRO A 113 5.49 -10.47 10.74
C PRO A 113 5.20 -11.86 11.31
N LYS A 114 6.24 -12.50 11.88
CA LYS A 114 6.21 -13.88 12.40
C LYS A 114 5.98 -14.98 11.35
N GLY A 115 5.96 -14.64 10.06
CA GLY A 115 5.89 -15.58 8.95
C GLY A 115 7.26 -16.11 8.53
N ASP A 116 7.27 -16.91 7.46
CA ASP A 116 8.49 -17.38 6.82
C ASP A 116 9.21 -16.21 6.13
N LYS A 117 10.41 -15.87 6.62
CA LYS A 117 11.24 -14.79 6.09
C LYS A 117 11.78 -15.06 4.68
N SER A 118 11.74 -16.32 4.21
CA SER A 118 12.05 -16.65 2.81
C SER A 118 11.02 -16.07 1.83
N ARG A 119 9.79 -15.82 2.32
CA ARG A 119 8.67 -15.24 1.56
C ARG A 119 8.63 -13.72 1.80
N THR A 120 9.58 -13.05 1.17
CA THR A 120 9.69 -11.58 1.13
C THR A 120 9.38 -11.05 -0.27
N THR A 121 8.94 -9.79 -0.37
CA THR A 121 8.94 -9.06 -1.64
C THR A 121 10.34 -8.97 -2.23
N ARG A 122 10.42 -8.78 -3.55
CA ARG A 122 11.68 -8.72 -4.29
C ARG A 122 11.69 -7.50 -5.18
N ALA A 123 12.83 -6.83 -5.24
CA ALA A 123 13.06 -5.65 -6.09
C ALA A 123 12.47 -5.80 -7.49
N LYS A 124 12.75 -6.91 -8.19
CA LYS A 124 12.25 -7.15 -9.54
C LYS A 124 10.71 -7.10 -9.63
N THR A 125 10.02 -7.89 -8.82
CA THR A 125 8.54 -7.96 -8.87
C THR A 125 7.90 -6.68 -8.36
N THR A 126 8.55 -5.99 -7.43
CA THR A 126 8.10 -4.69 -6.92
C THR A 126 8.16 -3.62 -8.02
N ILE A 127 9.25 -3.56 -8.80
CA ILE A 127 9.34 -2.64 -9.96
C ILE A 127 8.32 -3.00 -11.04
N GLU A 128 8.17 -4.27 -11.39
CA GLU A 128 7.16 -4.73 -12.35
C GLU A 128 5.74 -4.32 -11.90
N SER A 129 5.45 -4.45 -10.61
CA SER A 129 4.18 -4.02 -10.03
C SER A 129 3.97 -2.51 -10.09
N LEU A 130 4.99 -1.71 -9.75
CA LEU A 130 4.89 -0.25 -9.85
C LEU A 130 4.62 0.21 -11.29
N GLN A 131 5.27 -0.41 -12.27
CA GLN A 131 5.02 -0.15 -13.69
C GLN A 131 3.58 -0.49 -14.10
N ALA A 132 3.04 -1.60 -13.61
CA ALA A 132 1.64 -1.99 -13.85
C ALA A 132 0.64 -1.09 -13.09
N ALA A 133 1.03 -0.54 -11.94
CA ALA A 133 0.18 0.30 -11.09
C ALA A 133 -0.02 1.73 -11.63
N PHE A 134 1.02 2.33 -12.23
CA PHE A 134 0.95 3.70 -12.76
C PHE A 134 -0.22 4.01 -13.72
N PRO A 135 -0.54 3.17 -14.74
CA PRO A 135 -1.68 3.44 -15.61
C PRO A 135 -3.03 3.37 -14.88
N LEU A 136 -3.11 2.67 -13.74
CA LEU A 136 -4.35 2.52 -12.96
C LEU A 136 -4.69 3.78 -12.15
N LEU A 137 -3.69 4.56 -11.75
CA LEU A 137 -3.91 5.73 -10.92
C LEU A 137 -4.69 6.82 -11.66
N MET A 138 -5.77 7.28 -11.04
CA MET A 138 -6.53 8.45 -11.48
C MET A 138 -5.71 9.74 -11.27
N PRO A 139 -6.08 10.87 -11.91
CA PRO A 139 -5.50 12.19 -11.59
C PRO A 139 -5.56 12.48 -10.08
N GLY A 140 -4.43 12.88 -9.49
CA GLY A 140 -4.28 13.08 -8.05
C GLY A 140 -4.20 11.80 -7.22
N GLY A 141 -4.27 10.61 -7.84
CA GLY A 141 -4.10 9.32 -7.18
C GLY A 141 -2.65 9.08 -6.73
N VAL A 142 -2.47 8.20 -5.74
CA VAL A 142 -1.19 7.99 -5.05
C VAL A 142 -0.83 6.50 -4.98
N ILE A 143 0.44 6.19 -5.20
CA ILE A 143 1.07 4.96 -4.71
C ILE A 143 1.82 5.28 -3.42
N CYS A 144 1.56 4.52 -2.37
CA CYS A 144 2.22 4.61 -1.07
C CYS A 144 3.01 3.33 -0.82
N VAL A 145 4.33 3.45 -0.68
CA VAL A 145 5.23 2.32 -0.47
C VAL A 145 5.95 2.49 0.86
N THR A 146 5.80 1.52 1.75
CA THR A 146 6.62 1.41 2.96
C THR A 146 7.79 0.46 2.68
N CYS A 147 9.01 0.98 2.77
CA CYS A 147 10.25 0.23 2.63
C CYS A 147 10.79 -0.17 4.00
N TYR A 148 11.34 -1.39 4.12
CA TYR A 148 11.90 -1.92 5.37
C TYR A 148 13.38 -2.31 5.19
N PRO A 149 14.34 -1.37 5.28
CA PRO A 149 15.77 -1.61 4.99
C PRO A 149 16.54 -2.36 6.10
N GLY A 150 15.82 -2.89 7.10
CA GLY A 150 16.38 -3.58 8.27
C GLY A 150 17.06 -4.92 7.97
N HIS A 151 17.00 -5.40 6.73
CA HIS A 151 17.66 -6.62 6.26
C HIS A 151 18.20 -6.43 4.83
N GLU A 152 19.13 -7.30 4.42
CA GLU A 152 19.85 -7.17 3.14
C GLU A 152 18.91 -7.05 1.93
N GLU A 153 17.93 -7.94 1.81
CA GLU A 153 16.97 -7.87 0.69
C GLU A 153 16.10 -6.61 0.73
N GLY A 154 15.73 -6.12 1.92
CA GLY A 154 14.92 -4.92 2.08
C GLY A 154 15.71 -3.65 1.72
N GLU A 155 17.00 -3.62 2.01
CA GLU A 155 17.91 -2.53 1.60
C GLU A 155 18.11 -2.51 0.07
N LYS A 156 18.30 -3.68 -0.55
CA LYS A 156 18.37 -3.80 -2.03
C LYS A 156 17.07 -3.36 -2.68
N GLU A 157 15.94 -3.79 -2.14
CA GLU A 157 14.61 -3.47 -2.67
C GLU A 157 14.29 -1.97 -2.54
N GLU A 158 14.54 -1.38 -1.37
CA GLU A 158 14.41 0.06 -1.16
C GLU A 158 15.24 0.85 -2.17
N LYS A 159 16.53 0.50 -2.32
CA LYS A 159 17.41 1.18 -3.29
C LYS A 159 16.85 1.10 -4.71
N ALA A 160 16.41 -0.08 -5.15
CA ALA A 160 15.86 -0.27 -6.48
C ALA A 160 14.59 0.57 -6.72
N VAL A 161 13.67 0.58 -5.74
CA VAL A 161 12.44 1.39 -5.81
C VAL A 161 12.76 2.87 -5.87
N LEU A 162 13.67 3.37 -5.01
CA LEU A 162 14.04 4.79 -5.00
C LEU A 162 14.76 5.21 -6.29
N ASP A 163 15.65 4.37 -6.83
CA ASP A 163 16.34 4.66 -8.09
C ASP A 163 15.36 4.68 -9.28
N PHE A 164 14.39 3.76 -9.31
CA PHE A 164 13.33 3.77 -10.30
C PHE A 164 12.49 5.06 -10.23
N VAL A 165 12.05 5.43 -9.02
CA VAL A 165 11.16 6.59 -8.82
C VAL A 165 11.86 7.92 -9.08
N ARG A 166 13.17 8.02 -8.83
CA ARG A 166 13.98 9.20 -9.21
C ARG A 166 14.01 9.47 -10.71
N GLY A 167 13.77 8.45 -11.53
CA GLY A 167 13.76 8.57 -12.99
C GLY A 167 12.42 9.00 -13.58
N LEU A 168 11.37 9.19 -12.78
CA LEU A 168 10.04 9.57 -13.26
C LEU A 168 10.02 11.02 -13.75
N ASP A 169 9.19 11.30 -14.76
CA ASP A 169 8.97 12.65 -15.25
C ASP A 169 8.32 13.52 -14.15
N PRO A 170 8.99 14.60 -13.68
CA PRO A 170 8.44 15.46 -12.65
C PRO A 170 7.20 16.22 -13.08
N HIS A 171 6.89 16.33 -14.38
CA HIS A 171 5.64 16.91 -14.88
C HIS A 171 4.45 15.97 -14.73
N GLU A 172 4.68 14.66 -14.70
CA GLU A 172 3.62 13.66 -14.51
C GLU A 172 3.51 13.18 -13.06
N TRP A 173 4.60 13.18 -12.31
CA TRP A 173 4.69 12.55 -10.99
C TRP A 173 5.32 13.45 -9.93
N CYS A 174 4.67 13.57 -8.77
CA CYS A 174 5.24 14.19 -7.58
C CYS A 174 5.65 13.10 -6.57
N CYS A 175 6.94 13.03 -6.24
CA CYS A 175 7.49 11.94 -5.43
C CYS A 175 8.14 12.48 -4.15
N THR A 176 7.81 11.90 -2.99
CA THR A 176 8.46 12.23 -1.70
C THR A 176 8.88 10.97 -0.97
N TYR A 177 10.09 10.98 -0.40
CA TYR A 177 10.58 9.89 0.44
C TYR A 177 10.90 10.41 1.84
N GLN A 178 10.26 9.82 2.84
CA GLN A 178 10.33 10.23 4.23
C GLN A 178 11.06 9.14 5.02
N GLN A 179 12.21 9.51 5.61
CA GLN A 179 13.03 8.60 6.40
C GLN A 179 13.54 9.27 7.68
N TRP A 180 13.84 8.46 8.68
CA TRP A 180 14.47 8.93 9.91
C TRP A 180 15.94 9.27 9.69
N MET A 181 16.35 10.49 10.02
CA MET A 181 17.74 10.94 9.85
C MET A 181 18.75 10.16 10.70
N ASN A 182 18.38 9.78 11.93
CA ASN A 182 19.25 9.07 12.88
C ASN A 182 18.83 7.61 13.13
N ARG A 183 17.91 7.07 12.32
CA ARG A 183 17.47 5.66 12.40
C ARG A 183 17.45 5.06 11.00
N GLN A 184 18.62 4.92 10.40
CA GLN A 184 18.77 4.53 8.98
C GLN A 184 18.20 3.14 8.63
N LYS A 185 18.02 2.26 9.62
CA LYS A 185 17.39 0.94 9.44
C LYS A 185 15.89 0.92 9.76
N ALA A 186 15.32 2.06 10.17
CA ALA A 186 13.88 2.17 10.37
C ALA A 186 13.15 2.27 9.02
N PRO A 187 11.86 1.92 8.97
CA PRO A 187 11.10 1.96 7.74
C PRO A 187 11.03 3.38 7.14
N GLY A 188 11.12 3.44 5.81
CA GLY A 188 10.92 4.66 5.03
C GLY A 188 9.56 4.65 4.34
N LEU A 189 8.96 5.83 4.16
CA LEU A 189 7.67 6.00 3.50
C LEU A 189 7.85 6.79 2.20
N LEU A 190 7.53 6.15 1.07
CA LEU A 190 7.55 6.75 -0.25
C LEU A 190 6.11 7.02 -0.71
N LEU A 191 5.87 8.24 -1.20
CA LEU A 191 4.62 8.63 -1.84
C LEU A 191 4.92 9.03 -3.28
N ILE A 192 4.15 8.50 -4.21
CA ILE A 192 4.23 8.79 -5.65
C ILE A 192 2.84 9.22 -6.09
N GLN A 193 2.66 10.52 -6.31
CA GLN A 193 1.37 11.10 -6.69
C GLN A 193 1.36 11.40 -8.18
N ARG A 194 0.29 10.97 -8.87
CA ARG A 194 0.02 11.38 -10.25
C ARG A 194 -0.46 12.82 -10.27
N GLN A 195 0.17 13.67 -11.08
CA GLN A 195 -0.29 15.05 -11.25
C GLN A 195 -1.68 15.10 -11.89
N GLU A 196 -2.46 16.10 -11.47
CA GLU A 196 -3.75 16.41 -12.09
C GLU A 196 -3.47 16.97 -13.49
N SER A 197 -3.78 16.17 -14.52
CA SER A 197 -3.73 16.58 -15.93
C SER A 197 -5.14 16.77 -16.47
#